data_AF-A0A9P6MUU0-F1
#
_entry.id   AF-A0A9P6MUU0-F1
#
_cell.length_a   1.000
_cell.length_b   1.000
_cell.length_c   1.000
_cell.angle_alpha   90.00
_cell.angle_beta   90.00
_cell.angle_gamma   90.00
#
_symmetry.space_group_name_H-M   'P 1'
#
loop_
_entity.id
_entity.type
_entity.pdbx_description
1 polymer ?
#
loop_
_entity_poly.entity_id
_entity_poly.type
_entity_poly.pdbx_seq_one_letter_code
_entity_poly.pdbx_strand_id
1 'polypeptide(L)'
;SWTPLRMAEIVEEMANGFNIQKFSLMGHSCGAIYAMACALRLKSRVVGTVWLMSPWVHLTLAKRMKWIKHVPTTLLKSQSTASLLYKSLSVAAKEPPCKSDPNILNYDREKLVKAMLEDNMAESLEGANNDLMVCLELYHSFGFSYKDVTLPVHVFWGTKDAVISKEAVDWMEQRLPQCTLSVIEGGTHGLLWRADVVSQIFKGISSSWKLAEFERALTQRWSIKQLGLNKHQSYRSSTYSTNLQQAIQTSNIYDTQTLYQSQQIFEDPDRF
;
A
#
# COMPACT_ATOMS: atom_id res chain seq x y z
N SER A 1 -14.03 -21.04 -4.96
CA SER A 1 -12.72 -21.34 -4.33
C SER A 1 -12.18 -20.08 -3.70
N TRP A 2 -11.39 -20.18 -2.64
CA TRP A 2 -10.75 -19.03 -2.00
C TRP A 2 -9.72 -18.39 -2.95
N THR A 3 -9.75 -17.06 -3.04
CA THR A 3 -8.76 -16.26 -3.79
C THR A 3 -8.54 -14.92 -3.09
N PRO A 4 -7.41 -14.22 -3.34
CA PRO A 4 -7.22 -12.86 -2.85
C PRO A 4 -8.31 -11.88 -3.27
N LEU A 5 -8.87 -12.03 -4.47
CA LEU A 5 -10.00 -11.20 -4.94
C LEU A 5 -11.28 -11.45 -4.13
N ARG A 6 -11.51 -12.69 -3.65
CA ARG A 6 -12.64 -12.99 -2.77
C ARG A 6 -12.50 -12.25 -1.43
N MET A 7 -11.28 -12.10 -0.91
CA MET A 7 -11.05 -11.27 0.28
C MET A 7 -11.39 -9.80 0.01
N ALA A 8 -11.05 -9.26 -1.17
CA ALA A 8 -11.41 -7.90 -1.53
C ALA A 8 -12.94 -7.69 -1.62
N GLU A 9 -13.71 -8.70 -2.04
CA GLU A 9 -15.17 -8.68 -1.98
C GLU A 9 -15.70 -8.61 -0.54
N ILE A 10 -15.12 -9.38 0.37
CA ILE A 10 -15.49 -9.34 1.80
C ILE A 10 -15.18 -7.98 2.39
N VAL A 11 -14.03 -7.38 2.06
CA VAL A 11 -13.66 -6.03 2.49
C VAL A 11 -14.65 -4.99 1.94
N GLU A 12 -15.12 -5.16 0.70
CA GLU A 12 -16.15 -4.31 0.11
C GLU A 12 -17.49 -4.40 0.83
N GLU A 13 -17.96 -5.62 1.10
CA GLU A 13 -19.18 -5.90 1.85
C GLU A 13 -19.10 -5.31 3.27
N MET A 14 -17.98 -5.53 3.97
CA MET A 14 -17.71 -4.97 5.30
C MET A 14 -17.73 -3.44 5.25
N ALA A 15 -17.02 -2.83 4.30
CA ALA A 15 -16.98 -1.38 4.15
C ALA A 15 -18.38 -0.81 3.88
N ASN A 16 -19.20 -1.48 3.08
CA ASN A 16 -20.59 -1.09 2.86
C ASN A 16 -21.42 -1.20 4.15
N GLY A 17 -21.28 -2.30 4.91
CA GLY A 17 -21.99 -2.51 6.17
C GLY A 17 -21.67 -1.45 7.24
N PHE A 18 -20.43 -0.96 7.28
CA PHE A 18 -20.01 0.10 8.19
C PHE A 18 -20.07 1.52 7.58
N ASN A 19 -20.61 1.67 6.38
CA ASN A 19 -20.67 2.94 5.64
C ASN A 19 -19.29 3.63 5.45
N ILE A 20 -18.25 2.82 5.24
CA ILE A 20 -16.89 3.26 4.95
C ILE A 20 -16.75 3.46 3.44
N GLN A 21 -16.78 4.72 3.01
CA GLN A 21 -16.68 5.08 1.59
C GLN A 21 -15.25 5.07 1.05
N LYS A 22 -14.30 5.45 1.90
CA LYS A 22 -12.89 5.66 1.56
C LYS A 22 -12.02 5.13 2.69
N PHE A 23 -10.89 4.49 2.35
CA PHE A 23 -9.95 3.95 3.32
C PHE A 23 -8.52 3.96 2.76
N SER A 24 -7.51 3.81 3.61
CA SER A 24 -6.13 3.55 3.17
C SER A 24 -5.80 2.07 3.32
N LEU A 25 -4.83 1.60 2.55
CA LEU A 25 -4.40 0.20 2.57
C LEU A 25 -2.96 0.07 3.07
N MET A 26 -2.78 -0.89 3.96
CA MET A 26 -1.48 -1.31 4.46
C MET A 26 -1.45 -2.84 4.52
N GLY A 27 -0.37 -3.46 4.05
CA GLY A 27 -0.20 -4.91 4.03
C GLY A 27 1.17 -5.34 4.54
N HIS A 28 1.21 -6.36 5.38
CA HIS A 28 2.45 -7.00 5.85
C HIS A 28 2.52 -8.43 5.35
N SER A 29 3.68 -8.89 4.87
CA SER A 29 3.89 -10.28 4.51
C SER A 29 2.81 -10.80 3.53
N CYS A 30 2.15 -11.93 3.81
CA CYS A 30 1.06 -12.47 2.97
C CYS A 30 -0.15 -11.52 2.87
N GLY A 31 -0.34 -10.63 3.85
CA GLY A 31 -1.31 -9.53 3.80
C GLY A 31 -1.09 -8.55 2.64
N ALA A 32 0.12 -8.49 2.07
CA ALA A 32 0.39 -7.70 0.88
C ALA A 32 -0.40 -8.20 -0.36
N ILE A 33 -0.60 -9.51 -0.50
CA ILE A 33 -1.37 -10.08 -1.62
C ILE A 33 -2.82 -9.59 -1.55
N TYR A 34 -3.41 -9.62 -0.35
CA TYR A 34 -4.78 -9.15 -0.11
C TYR A 34 -4.90 -7.62 -0.25
N ALA A 35 -3.91 -6.86 0.23
CA ALA A 35 -3.87 -5.41 0.03
C ALA A 35 -3.83 -5.05 -1.47
N MET A 36 -3.06 -5.79 -2.27
CA MET A 36 -2.99 -5.58 -3.71
C MET A 36 -4.27 -5.98 -4.44
N ALA A 37 -4.93 -7.07 -4.01
CA ALA A 37 -6.25 -7.42 -4.51
C ALA A 37 -7.30 -6.34 -4.20
N CYS A 38 -7.26 -5.77 -2.98
CA CYS A 38 -8.11 -4.65 -2.60
C CYS A 38 -7.79 -3.38 -3.42
N ALA A 39 -6.50 -3.09 -3.64
CA ALA A 39 -6.06 -1.95 -4.43
C ALA A 39 -6.54 -2.04 -5.89
N LEU A 40 -6.56 -3.25 -6.45
CA LEU A 40 -7.08 -3.51 -7.80
C LEU A 40 -8.60 -3.34 -7.86
N ARG A 41 -9.34 -4.06 -7.00
CA ARG A 41 -10.80 -4.11 -7.04
C ARG A 41 -11.45 -2.82 -6.55
N LEU A 42 -10.94 -2.28 -5.45
CA LEU A 42 -11.54 -1.16 -4.72
C LEU A 42 -10.76 0.14 -4.95
N LYS A 43 -10.13 0.28 -6.13
CA LYS A 43 -9.30 1.44 -6.48
C LYS A 43 -9.98 2.78 -6.17
N SER A 44 -11.28 2.90 -6.48
CA SER A 44 -12.05 4.12 -6.24
C SER A 44 -12.30 4.40 -4.76
N ARG A 45 -12.09 3.44 -3.86
CA ARG A 45 -12.22 3.59 -2.40
C ARG A 45 -10.89 3.83 -1.70
N VAL A 46 -9.77 3.47 -2.31
CA VAL A 46 -8.44 3.67 -1.71
C VAL A 46 -8.02 5.14 -1.79
N VAL A 47 -7.54 5.67 -0.67
CA VAL A 47 -6.98 7.03 -0.56
C VAL A 47 -5.46 6.94 -0.56
N GLY A 48 -4.85 7.53 -1.59
CA GLY A 48 -3.41 7.68 -1.73
C GLY A 48 -2.67 6.37 -2.00
N THR A 49 -1.48 6.29 -1.43
CA THR A 49 -0.53 5.19 -1.62
C THR A 49 -0.95 3.92 -0.87
N VAL A 50 -0.73 2.76 -1.49
CA VAL A 50 -0.80 1.44 -0.86
C VAL A 50 0.53 1.14 -0.19
N TRP A 51 0.51 0.87 1.12
CA TRP A 51 1.73 0.69 1.91
C TRP A 51 2.00 -0.78 2.19
N LEU A 52 3.16 -1.28 1.75
CA LEU A 52 3.54 -2.68 1.92
C LEU A 52 4.80 -2.81 2.76
N MET A 53 4.84 -3.77 3.67
CA MET A 53 6.01 -4.09 4.48
C MET A 53 6.37 -5.55 4.32
N SER A 54 7.63 -5.82 3.98
CA SER A 54 8.12 -7.18 3.71
C SER A 54 7.11 -8.01 2.89
N PRO A 55 6.67 -7.52 1.72
CA PRO A 55 5.52 -8.09 1.03
C PRO A 55 5.82 -9.49 0.50
N TRP A 56 4.83 -10.38 0.63
CA TRP A 56 4.89 -11.69 -0.02
C TRP A 56 4.68 -11.56 -1.53
N VAL A 57 5.48 -12.31 -2.30
CA VAL A 57 5.37 -12.42 -3.75
C VAL A 57 5.69 -13.85 -4.21
N HIS A 58 5.25 -14.18 -5.43
CA HIS A 58 5.40 -15.48 -6.08
C HIS A 58 6.79 -16.12 -5.99
N LEU A 59 7.85 -15.30 -6.00
CA LEU A 59 9.22 -15.79 -5.99
C LEU A 59 9.74 -16.22 -4.61
N THR A 60 9.09 -15.83 -3.52
CA THR A 60 9.58 -16.06 -2.15
C THR A 60 9.68 -17.56 -1.83
N LEU A 61 8.70 -18.36 -2.28
CA LEU A 61 8.71 -19.81 -2.08
C LEU A 61 9.40 -20.60 -3.17
N ALA A 62 9.38 -20.08 -4.40
CA ALA A 62 9.97 -20.76 -5.55
C ALA A 62 11.45 -21.07 -5.34
N LYS A 63 12.15 -20.33 -4.47
CA LYS A 63 13.53 -20.64 -4.05
C LYS A 63 13.61 -21.54 -2.80
N ARG A 64 12.77 -21.32 -1.79
CA ARG A 64 12.95 -21.89 -0.44
C ARG A 64 12.28 -23.24 -0.23
N MET A 65 11.21 -23.55 -0.95
CA MET A 65 10.37 -24.72 -0.70
C MET A 65 9.92 -25.41 -1.99
N LYS A 66 10.85 -25.62 -2.93
CA LYS A 66 10.60 -26.29 -4.22
C LYS A 66 10.00 -27.69 -4.09
N TRP A 67 10.23 -28.39 -2.98
CA TRP A 67 9.72 -29.75 -2.75
C TRP A 67 8.22 -29.77 -2.42
N ILE A 68 7.68 -28.68 -1.86
CA ILE A 68 6.28 -28.60 -1.42
C ILE A 68 5.30 -28.68 -2.60
N LYS A 69 5.72 -28.29 -3.81
CA LYS A 69 4.95 -28.49 -5.05
C LYS A 69 4.71 -29.95 -5.44
N HIS A 70 5.45 -30.88 -4.84
CA HIS A 70 5.28 -32.32 -5.04
C HIS A 70 4.39 -32.95 -3.98
N VAL A 71 3.95 -32.18 -2.98
CA VAL A 71 3.06 -32.66 -1.92
C VAL A 71 1.61 -32.53 -2.41
N PRO A 72 0.80 -33.60 -2.35
CA PRO A 72 -0.61 -33.54 -2.71
C PRO A 72 -1.37 -32.48 -1.90
N THR A 73 -2.28 -31.75 -2.55
CA THR A 73 -3.09 -30.69 -1.92
C THR A 73 -3.91 -31.17 -0.73
N THR A 74 -4.39 -32.42 -0.77
CA THR A 74 -5.11 -33.07 0.34
C THR A 74 -4.23 -33.20 1.58
N LEU A 75 -2.94 -33.49 1.41
CA LEU A 75 -1.98 -33.60 2.51
C LEU A 75 -1.60 -32.21 3.05
N LEU A 76 -1.42 -31.22 2.16
CA LEU A 76 -1.14 -29.83 2.55
C LEU A 76 -2.28 -29.18 3.33
N LYS A 77 -3.53 -29.52 3.00
CA LYS A 77 -4.73 -29.07 3.73
C LYS A 77 -4.99 -29.83 5.03
N SER A 78 -4.21 -30.87 5.34
CA SER A 78 -4.33 -31.56 6.61
C SER A 78 -3.91 -30.61 7.75
N GLN A 79 -4.62 -30.66 8.87
CA GLN A 79 -4.35 -29.80 10.03
C GLN A 79 -2.90 -29.92 10.51
N SER A 80 -2.35 -31.13 10.51
CA SER A 80 -0.99 -31.42 10.95
C SER A 80 0.06 -30.80 10.02
N THR A 81 -0.11 -30.94 8.69
CA THR A 81 0.83 -30.36 7.72
C THR A 81 0.72 -28.84 7.68
N ALA A 82 -0.49 -28.29 7.71
CA ALA A 82 -0.69 -26.85 7.76
C ALA A 82 -0.08 -26.25 9.02
N SER A 83 -0.34 -26.84 10.20
CA SER A 83 0.28 -26.41 11.46
C SER A 83 1.81 -26.46 11.42
N LEU A 84 2.39 -27.52 10.83
CA LEU A 84 3.84 -27.65 10.68
C LEU A 84 4.43 -26.59 9.75
N LEU A 85 3.75 -26.30 8.63
CA LEU A 85 4.17 -25.28 7.67
C LEU A 85 4.06 -23.88 8.27
N TYR A 86 2.96 -23.59 8.95
CA TYR A 86 2.78 -22.35 9.70
C TYR A 86 3.88 -22.17 10.74
N LYS A 87 4.11 -23.18 11.59
CA LYS A 87 5.19 -23.15 12.58
C LYS A 87 6.56 -22.92 11.94
N SER A 88 6.81 -23.54 10.79
CA SER A 88 8.06 -23.36 10.04
C SER A 88 8.21 -21.94 9.48
N LEU A 89 7.14 -21.34 8.97
CA LEU A 89 7.10 -19.95 8.52
C LEU A 89 7.24 -18.98 9.71
N SER A 90 6.63 -19.26 10.85
CA SER A 90 6.77 -18.48 12.07
C SER A 90 8.20 -18.53 12.63
N VAL A 91 8.86 -19.70 12.58
CA VAL A 91 10.28 -19.83 12.94
C VAL A 91 11.17 -19.10 11.94
N ALA A 92 10.83 -19.14 10.65
CA ALA A 92 11.55 -18.39 9.61
C ALA A 92 11.44 -16.88 9.79
N ALA A 93 10.26 -16.41 10.22
CA ALA A 93 9.97 -15.03 10.56
C ALA A 93 10.47 -14.66 11.96
N LYS A 94 11.02 -15.61 12.73
CA LYS A 94 11.51 -15.36 14.09
C LYS A 94 12.71 -14.44 13.99
N GLU A 95 12.49 -13.21 14.44
CA GLU A 95 13.52 -12.19 14.41
C GLU A 95 14.62 -12.50 15.42
N PRO A 96 15.90 -12.22 15.11
CA PRO A 96 16.91 -12.18 16.14
C PRO A 96 16.49 -11.16 17.22
N PRO A 97 16.74 -11.43 18.51
CA PRO A 97 16.47 -10.49 19.58
C PRO A 97 17.42 -9.30 19.43
N CYS A 98 17.04 -8.29 18.65
CA CYS A 98 17.78 -7.05 18.57
C CYS A 98 17.41 -6.20 19.79
N LYS A 99 18.04 -6.49 20.93
CA LYS A 99 17.93 -5.67 22.16
C LYS A 99 18.48 -4.25 21.99
N SER A 100 19.04 -3.93 20.82
CA SER A 100 19.76 -2.68 20.54
C SER A 100 19.10 -1.77 19.49
N ASP A 101 18.06 -2.18 18.77
CA ASP A 101 17.37 -1.28 17.84
C ASP A 101 16.30 -0.47 18.61
N PRO A 102 16.51 0.85 18.82
CA PRO A 102 15.59 1.67 19.60
C PRO A 102 14.23 1.84 18.92
N ASN A 103 14.11 1.49 17.64
CA ASN A 103 12.85 1.59 16.91
C ASN A 103 11.96 0.37 17.08
N ILE A 104 12.46 -0.74 17.62
CA ILE A 104 11.63 -1.92 17.87
C ILE A 104 10.78 -1.66 19.12
N LEU A 105 9.47 -1.76 18.97
CA LEU A 105 8.54 -1.60 20.08
C LEU A 105 8.83 -2.65 21.17
N ASN A 106 9.04 -2.18 22.40
CA ASN A 106 9.31 -3.02 23.56
C ASN A 106 8.00 -3.62 24.09
N TYR A 107 7.58 -4.75 23.53
CA TYR A 107 6.45 -5.55 24.00
C TYR A 107 6.81 -7.04 23.95
N ASP A 108 6.08 -7.88 24.69
CA ASP A 108 6.30 -9.33 24.68
C ASP A 108 5.78 -9.94 23.36
N ARG A 109 6.66 -9.97 22.37
CA ARG A 109 6.37 -10.41 21.00
C ARG A 109 6.05 -11.88 20.94
N GLU A 110 6.75 -12.69 21.72
CA GLU A 110 6.52 -14.14 21.73
C GLU A 110 5.15 -14.46 22.31
N LYS A 111 4.75 -13.76 23.39
CA LYS A 111 3.40 -13.88 23.96
C LYS A 111 2.32 -13.42 22.99
N LEU A 112 2.51 -12.29 22.30
CA LEU A 112 1.54 -11.79 21.33
C LEU A 112 1.38 -12.73 20.13
N VAL A 113 2.48 -13.14 19.52
CA VAL A 113 2.47 -14.06 18.37
C VAL A 113 1.86 -15.40 18.75
N LYS A 114 2.18 -15.91 19.95
CA LYS A 114 1.59 -17.15 20.45
C LYS A 114 0.08 -17.02 20.63
N ALA A 115 -0.40 -15.95 21.28
CA ALA A 115 -1.82 -15.70 21.47
C ALA A 115 -2.56 -15.58 20.12
N MET A 116 -2.01 -14.82 19.16
CA MET A 116 -2.56 -14.71 17.82
C MET A 116 -2.64 -16.06 17.10
N LEU A 117 -1.62 -16.90 17.22
CA LEU A 117 -1.62 -18.23 16.61
C LEU A 117 -2.64 -19.17 17.27
N GLU A 118 -2.75 -19.13 18.59
CA GLU A 118 -3.73 -19.91 19.35
C GLU A 118 -5.16 -19.51 18.98
N ASP A 119 -5.45 -18.20 18.91
CA ASP A 119 -6.74 -17.67 18.48
C ASP A 119 -7.05 -18.01 17.01
N ASN A 120 -6.11 -17.78 16.09
CA ASN A 120 -6.29 -18.11 14.67
C ASN A 120 -6.61 -19.60 14.45
N MET A 121 -5.93 -20.49 15.19
CA MET A 121 -6.18 -21.94 15.11
C MET A 121 -7.51 -22.34 15.75
N ALA A 122 -7.97 -21.61 16.77
CA ALA A 122 -9.25 -21.85 17.42
C ALA A 122 -10.44 -21.33 16.59
N GLU A 123 -10.28 -20.22 15.87
CA GLU A 123 -11.35 -19.56 15.12
C GLU A 123 -11.68 -20.24 13.79
N SER A 124 -10.68 -20.52 12.94
CA SER A 124 -10.95 -21.15 11.64
C SER A 124 -9.72 -21.83 11.04
N LEU A 125 -9.66 -23.15 11.21
CA LEU A 125 -8.68 -23.99 10.53
C LEU A 125 -8.78 -23.87 9.00
N GLU A 126 -9.98 -23.66 8.48
CA GLU A 126 -10.20 -23.48 7.04
C GLU A 126 -9.63 -22.16 6.52
N GLY A 127 -9.78 -21.07 7.28
CA GLY A 127 -9.18 -19.76 6.95
C GLY A 127 -7.66 -19.83 6.91
N ALA A 128 -7.04 -20.42 7.93
CA ALA A 128 -5.60 -20.65 7.95
C ALA A 128 -5.15 -21.55 6.78
N ASN A 129 -5.87 -22.63 6.47
CA ASN A 129 -5.53 -23.46 5.32
C ASN A 129 -5.61 -22.67 4.00
N ASN A 130 -6.62 -21.82 3.85
CA ASN A 130 -6.80 -20.99 2.67
C ASN A 130 -5.68 -19.97 2.49
N ASP A 131 -5.28 -19.29 3.56
CA ASP A 131 -4.12 -18.38 3.57
C ASP A 131 -2.83 -19.11 3.25
N LEU A 132 -2.59 -20.27 3.86
CA LEU A 132 -1.42 -21.08 3.55
C LEU A 132 -1.40 -21.49 2.08
N MET A 133 -2.54 -21.89 1.51
CA MET A 133 -2.63 -22.23 0.09
C MET A 133 -2.37 -21.02 -0.81
N VAL A 134 -2.84 -19.83 -0.43
CA VAL A 134 -2.52 -18.57 -1.12
C VAL A 134 -1.03 -18.29 -1.03
N CYS A 135 -0.44 -18.31 0.17
CA CYS A 135 0.97 -18.01 0.32
C CYS A 135 1.81 -19.06 -0.41
N LEU A 136 1.43 -20.35 -0.41
CA LEU A 136 2.14 -21.46 -1.05
C LEU A 136 2.12 -21.42 -2.58
N GLU A 137 1.12 -20.78 -3.19
CA GLU A 137 1.02 -20.54 -4.64
C GLU A 137 1.16 -21.80 -5.52
N LEU A 138 0.93 -22.99 -4.95
CA LEU A 138 1.35 -24.23 -5.59
C LEU A 138 0.48 -24.65 -6.77
N TYR A 139 -0.73 -24.11 -6.92
CA TYR A 139 -1.70 -24.66 -7.87
C TYR A 139 -2.58 -23.63 -8.59
N HIS A 140 -2.52 -22.34 -8.26
CA HIS A 140 -3.29 -21.29 -8.95
C HIS A 140 -2.58 -19.93 -8.91
N SER A 141 -2.72 -19.14 -9.98
CA SER A 141 -2.38 -17.72 -9.93
C SER A 141 -3.31 -16.99 -8.94
N PHE A 142 -2.88 -15.84 -8.40
CA PHE A 142 -3.70 -15.04 -7.49
C PHE A 142 -5.03 -14.52 -8.08
N GLY A 143 -5.28 -14.77 -9.36
CA GLY A 143 -6.40 -14.21 -10.11
C GLY A 143 -6.17 -12.76 -10.52
N PHE A 144 -5.01 -12.18 -10.21
CA PHE A 144 -4.59 -10.85 -10.66
C PHE A 144 -3.08 -10.77 -10.88
N SER A 145 -2.63 -9.80 -11.67
CA SER A 145 -1.22 -9.43 -11.79
C SER A 145 -0.93 -8.15 -11.02
N TYR A 146 0.22 -8.09 -10.36
CA TYR A 146 0.69 -6.85 -9.72
C TYR A 146 0.78 -5.69 -10.71
N LYS A 147 1.02 -5.96 -12.00
CA LYS A 147 1.08 -4.95 -13.06
C LYS A 147 -0.25 -4.21 -13.27
N ASP A 148 -1.36 -4.83 -12.90
CA ASP A 148 -2.70 -4.27 -13.10
C ASP A 148 -3.05 -3.24 -12.01
N VAL A 149 -2.30 -3.23 -10.90
CA VAL A 149 -2.47 -2.25 -9.82
C VAL A 149 -1.83 -0.93 -10.23
N THR A 150 -2.68 0.04 -10.54
CA THR A 150 -2.29 1.36 -11.05
C THR A 150 -2.21 2.45 -9.97
N LEU A 151 -2.57 2.13 -8.73
CA LEU A 151 -2.36 3.03 -7.59
C LEU A 151 -0.87 3.11 -7.24
N PRO A 152 -0.39 4.23 -6.67
CA PRO A 152 0.94 4.30 -6.11
C PRO A 152 1.12 3.24 -5.01
N VAL A 153 2.25 2.54 -5.03
CA VAL A 153 2.62 1.53 -4.04
C VAL A 153 3.97 1.90 -3.43
N HIS A 154 4.05 1.86 -2.10
CA HIS A 154 5.31 2.03 -1.37
C HIS A 154 5.65 0.73 -0.65
N VAL A 155 6.81 0.17 -0.95
CA VAL A 155 7.31 -1.07 -0.37
C VAL A 155 8.43 -0.77 0.61
N PHE A 156 8.32 -1.28 1.83
CA PHE A 156 9.40 -1.33 2.82
C PHE A 156 9.97 -2.75 2.88
N TRP A 157 11.28 -2.87 2.86
CA TRP A 157 11.98 -4.16 2.98
C TRP A 157 13.21 -4.04 3.85
N GLY A 158 13.45 -5.03 4.71
CA GLY A 158 14.58 -5.04 5.64
C GLY A 158 15.78 -5.82 5.10
N THR A 159 17.00 -5.29 5.24
CA THR A 159 18.23 -5.96 4.74
C THR A 159 18.54 -7.30 5.41
N LYS A 160 17.96 -7.54 6.60
CA LYS A 160 18.07 -8.79 7.37
C LYS A 160 16.76 -9.59 7.37
N ASP A 161 15.86 -9.34 6.41
CA ASP A 161 14.66 -10.16 6.23
C ASP A 161 15.04 -11.57 5.78
N ALA A 162 14.82 -12.55 6.66
CA ALA A 162 15.11 -13.96 6.41
C ALA A 162 14.01 -14.68 5.61
N VAL A 163 12.87 -14.02 5.40
CA VAL A 163 11.69 -14.58 4.74
C VAL A 163 11.60 -14.07 3.30
N ILE A 164 11.67 -12.75 3.11
CA ILE A 164 11.57 -12.10 1.81
C ILE A 164 12.95 -11.69 1.33
N SER A 165 13.38 -12.21 0.17
CA SER A 165 14.70 -11.87 -0.38
C SER A 165 14.69 -10.52 -1.11
N LYS A 166 15.89 -9.97 -1.35
CA LYS A 166 16.06 -8.74 -2.14
C LYS A 166 15.50 -8.90 -3.56
N GLU A 167 15.72 -10.06 -4.19
CA GLU A 167 15.21 -10.29 -5.55
C GLU A 167 13.68 -10.31 -5.61
N ALA A 168 13.01 -10.69 -4.52
CA ALA A 168 11.56 -10.71 -4.44
C ALA A 168 10.98 -9.28 -4.51
N VAL A 169 11.56 -8.35 -3.75
CA VAL A 169 11.13 -6.94 -3.77
C VAL A 169 11.59 -6.20 -5.02
N ASP A 170 12.75 -6.57 -5.59
CA ASP A 170 13.20 -6.04 -6.89
C ASP A 170 12.28 -6.47 -8.03
N TRP A 171 11.85 -7.73 -8.01
CA TRP A 171 10.89 -8.24 -8.98
C TRP A 171 9.57 -7.46 -8.93
N MET A 172 9.12 -7.09 -7.72
CA MET A 172 7.90 -6.33 -7.49
C MET A 172 8.05 -4.89 -7.97
N GLU A 173 9.14 -4.22 -7.60
CA GLU A 173 9.45 -2.85 -8.01
C GLU A 173 9.49 -2.72 -9.55
N GLN A 174 10.10 -3.69 -10.24
CA GLN A 174 10.18 -3.71 -11.71
C GLN A 174 8.84 -3.94 -12.42
N ARG A 175 7.81 -4.42 -11.71
CA ARG A 175 6.52 -4.82 -12.32
C ARG A 175 5.39 -3.89 -11.95
N LEU A 176 5.47 -3.22 -10.80
CA LEU A 176 4.48 -2.25 -10.40
C LEU A 176 4.67 -0.94 -11.19
N PRO A 177 3.62 -0.41 -11.84
CA PRO A 177 3.72 0.82 -12.63
C PRO A 177 4.20 2.04 -11.83
N GLN A 178 3.83 2.10 -10.56
CA GLN A 178 4.18 3.19 -9.64
C GLN A 178 4.63 2.59 -8.30
N CYS A 179 5.91 2.25 -8.20
CA CYS A 179 6.48 1.65 -7.01
C CYS A 179 7.60 2.51 -6.45
N THR A 180 7.61 2.68 -5.13
CA THR A 180 8.75 3.23 -4.38
C THR A 180 9.23 2.16 -3.42
N LEU A 181 10.49 1.73 -3.54
CA LEU A 181 11.11 0.79 -2.61
C LEU A 181 11.97 1.55 -1.58
N SER A 182 11.70 1.32 -0.30
CA SER A 182 12.51 1.78 0.82
C SER A 182 13.19 0.60 1.51
N VAL A 183 14.51 0.59 1.45
CA VAL A 183 15.35 -0.43 2.09
C VAL A 183 15.70 0.03 3.51
N ILE A 184 15.34 -0.79 4.49
CA ILE A 184 15.56 -0.55 5.92
C ILE A 184 16.79 -1.31 6.36
N GLU A 185 17.88 -0.58 6.60
CA GLU A 185 19.13 -1.16 7.06
C GLU A 185 18.95 -1.83 8.44
N GLY A 186 19.47 -3.04 8.57
CA GLY A 186 19.27 -3.90 9.73
C GLY A 186 17.83 -4.37 9.95
N GLY A 187 16.87 -3.95 9.12
CA GLY A 187 15.47 -4.33 9.22
C GLY A 187 15.27 -5.81 8.97
N THR A 188 14.38 -6.43 9.75
CA THR A 188 14.00 -7.85 9.67
C THR A 188 12.60 -8.00 9.09
N HIS A 189 12.05 -9.22 9.06
CA HIS A 189 10.71 -9.45 8.48
C HIS A 189 9.58 -8.71 9.22
N GLY A 190 9.72 -8.48 10.52
CA GLY A 190 8.75 -7.80 11.38
C GLY A 190 8.90 -6.29 11.38
N LEU A 191 9.00 -5.68 10.19
CA LEU A 191 8.95 -4.21 10.02
C LEU A 191 7.67 -3.59 10.59
N LEU A 192 6.58 -4.38 10.71
CA LEU A 192 5.35 -3.98 11.40
C LEU A 192 5.60 -3.55 12.86
N TRP A 193 6.70 -3.99 13.48
CA TRP A 193 7.04 -3.71 14.88
C TRP A 193 8.08 -2.60 15.04
N ARG A 194 8.50 -2.00 13.93
CA ARG A 194 9.46 -0.91 13.89
C ARG A 194 8.72 0.44 13.83
N ALA A 195 8.85 1.20 14.91
CA ALA A 195 8.15 2.47 15.10
C ALA A 195 8.48 3.50 14.02
N ASP A 196 9.72 3.53 13.52
CA ASP A 196 10.16 4.41 12.43
C ASP A 196 9.44 4.09 11.11
N VAL A 197 9.31 2.81 10.76
CA VAL A 197 8.60 2.36 9.55
C VAL A 197 7.11 2.65 9.68
N VAL A 198 6.49 2.21 10.78
CA VAL A 198 5.05 2.40 11.01
C VAL A 198 4.68 3.87 11.10
N SER A 199 5.51 4.70 11.75
CA SER A 199 5.30 6.16 11.82
C SER A 199 5.35 6.81 10.43
N GLN A 200 6.30 6.40 9.57
CA GLN A 200 6.36 6.90 8.20
C GLN A 200 5.11 6.56 7.40
N ILE A 201 4.61 5.33 7.52
CA ILE A 201 3.37 4.90 6.86
C ILE A 201 2.18 5.75 7.33
N PHE A 202 1.98 5.90 8.64
CA PHE A 202 0.88 6.71 9.17
C PHE A 202 0.98 8.20 8.79
N LYS A 203 2.19 8.76 8.73
CA LYS A 203 2.42 10.13 8.22
C LYS A 203 2.07 10.26 6.74
N GLY A 204 2.43 9.26 5.93
CA GLY A 204 2.11 9.20 4.51
C GLY A 204 0.60 9.05 4.25
N ILE A 205 -0.07 8.22 5.05
CA ILE A 205 -1.53 8.11 5.08
C ILE A 205 -2.14 9.46 5.42
N SER A 206 -1.75 10.08 6.54
CA SER A 206 -2.29 11.38 6.97
C SER A 206 -2.13 12.46 5.89
N SER A 207 -0.97 12.53 5.23
CA SER A 207 -0.72 13.46 4.13
C SER A 207 -1.65 13.20 2.93
N SER A 208 -1.85 11.93 2.57
CA SER A 208 -2.75 11.53 1.48
C SER A 208 -4.20 11.95 1.74
N TRP A 209 -4.66 11.84 2.98
CA TRP A 209 -5.99 12.27 3.39
C TRP A 209 -6.15 13.79 3.36
N LYS A 210 -5.17 14.54 3.88
CA LYS A 210 -5.18 16.01 3.80
C LYS A 210 -5.26 16.51 2.36
N LEU A 211 -4.53 15.86 1.44
CA LEU A 211 -4.59 16.19 0.03
C LEU A 211 -5.99 15.89 -0.56
N ALA A 212 -6.55 14.72 -0.27
CA ALA A 212 -7.88 14.34 -0.75
C ALA A 212 -8.99 15.28 -0.23
N GLU A 213 -8.89 15.73 1.03
CA GLU A 213 -9.79 16.72 1.62
C GLU A 213 -9.64 18.09 0.95
N PHE A 214 -8.41 18.52 0.72
CA PHE A 214 -8.11 19.77 0.02
C PHE A 214 -8.66 19.77 -1.41
N GLU A 215 -8.44 18.69 -2.17
CA GLU A 215 -8.98 18.52 -3.52
C GLU A 215 -10.51 18.56 -3.52
N ARG A 216 -11.16 17.87 -2.58
CA ARG A 216 -12.62 17.90 -2.43
C ARG A 216 -13.13 19.32 -2.16
N ALA A 217 -12.46 20.06 -1.27
CA ALA A 217 -12.82 21.44 -0.95
C ALA A 217 -12.66 22.37 -2.16
N LEU A 218 -11.62 22.18 -2.97
CA LEU A 218 -11.45 22.90 -4.23
C LEU A 218 -12.60 22.58 -5.19
N THR A 219 -12.88 21.31 -5.48
CA THR A 219 -13.95 20.92 -6.41
C THR A 219 -15.31 21.51 -6.02
N GLN A 220 -15.64 21.51 -4.71
CA GLN A 220 -16.87 22.13 -4.22
C GLN A 220 -16.88 23.65 -4.45
N ARG A 221 -15.78 24.35 -4.16
CA ARG A 221 -15.66 25.80 -4.41
C ARG A 221 -15.78 26.15 -5.89
N TRP A 222 -15.16 25.38 -6.78
CA TRP A 222 -15.26 25.58 -8.23
C TRP A 222 -16.68 25.31 -8.75
N SER A 223 -17.34 24.26 -8.26
CA SER A 223 -18.73 23.97 -8.59
C SER A 223 -19.69 25.09 -8.15
N ILE A 224 -19.52 25.62 -6.94
CA ILE A 224 -20.29 26.77 -6.45
C ILE A 224 -20.04 28.01 -7.32
N LYS A 225 -18.78 28.30 -7.67
CA LYS A 225 -18.44 29.41 -8.56
C LYS A 225 -19.06 29.24 -9.95
N GLN A 226 -19.05 28.05 -10.54
CA GLN A 226 -19.72 27.78 -11.82
C GLN A 226 -21.24 27.97 -11.72
N LEU A 227 -21.88 27.51 -10.65
CA LEU A 227 -23.30 27.72 -10.40
C LEU A 227 -23.64 29.21 -10.18
N GLY A 228 -22.73 29.99 -9.59
CA GLY A 228 -22.86 31.44 -9.41
C GLY A 228 -22.59 32.25 -10.68
N LEU A 229 -21.60 31.85 -11.48
CA LEU A 229 -21.28 32.47 -12.78
C LEU A 229 -22.36 32.19 -13.84
N ASN A 230 -23.02 31.03 -13.78
CA ASN A 230 -24.16 30.72 -14.65
C ASN A 230 -25.46 31.44 -14.24
N LYS A 231 -25.53 32.05 -13.04
CA LYS A 231 -26.71 32.80 -12.58
C LYS A 231 -26.68 34.30 -12.92
N HIS A 232 -25.55 34.84 -13.37
CA HIS A 232 -25.46 36.23 -13.82
C HIS A 232 -24.47 36.38 -14.98
N GLN A 233 -24.94 36.12 -16.20
CA GLN A 233 -24.37 36.75 -17.39
C GLN A 233 -25.24 37.92 -17.84
N SER A 234 -25.08 39.02 -17.14
CA SER A 234 -25.33 40.37 -17.66
C SER A 234 -24.70 41.41 -16.73
N TYR A 235 -23.37 41.47 -16.62
CA TYR A 235 -22.69 42.74 -16.32
C TYR A 235 -21.21 42.68 -16.74
N ARG A 236 -20.84 43.48 -17.74
CA ARG A 236 -19.46 43.87 -18.01
C ARG A 236 -19.00 44.80 -16.88
N SER A 237 -17.79 44.62 -16.35
CA SER A 237 -16.74 45.68 -16.32
C SER A 237 -15.49 45.30 -15.48
N SER A 238 -14.33 45.36 -16.15
CA SER A 238 -13.00 45.85 -15.74
C SER A 238 -12.29 45.52 -14.41
N THR A 239 -12.83 44.79 -13.43
CA THR A 239 -12.14 44.64 -12.12
C THR A 239 -11.20 43.42 -11.99
N TYR A 240 -10.99 42.65 -13.05
CA TYR A 240 -10.27 41.37 -12.99
C TYR A 240 -8.73 41.48 -12.93
N SER A 241 -8.11 42.61 -13.27
CA SER A 241 -6.63 42.70 -13.30
C SER A 241 -6.00 43.02 -11.94
N THR A 242 -6.73 43.68 -11.03
CA THR A 242 -6.16 44.23 -9.79
C THR A 242 -5.97 43.16 -8.71
N ASN A 243 -6.90 42.21 -8.61
CA ASN A 243 -6.86 41.17 -7.57
C ASN A 243 -5.83 40.05 -7.85
N LEU A 244 -5.54 39.79 -9.12
CA LEU A 244 -4.50 38.84 -9.54
C LEU A 244 -3.09 39.37 -9.23
N GLN A 245 -2.86 40.67 -9.41
CA GLN A 245 -1.58 41.32 -9.03
C GLN A 245 -1.36 41.33 -7.52
N GLN A 246 -2.41 41.52 -6.72
CA GLN A 246 -2.33 41.55 -5.27
C GLN A 246 -2.07 40.15 -4.65
N ALA A 247 -2.57 39.09 -5.29
CA ALA A 247 -2.30 37.70 -4.90
C ALA A 247 -0.87 37.26 -5.24
N ILE A 248 -0.28 37.77 -6.32
CA ILE A 248 1.11 37.48 -6.71
C ILE A 248 2.12 38.21 -5.81
N GLN A 249 1.81 39.43 -5.35
CA GLN A 249 2.67 40.17 -4.42
C GLN A 249 2.73 39.56 -3.01
N THR A 250 1.69 38.85 -2.59
CA THR A 250 1.64 38.23 -1.24
C THR A 250 2.32 36.87 -1.17
N SER A 251 2.71 36.29 -2.32
CA SER A 251 3.40 34.99 -2.40
C SER A 251 4.92 35.09 -2.58
N ASN A 252 5.54 36.21 -2.16
CA ASN A 252 7.01 36.32 -2.11
C ASN A 252 7.60 35.47 -0.98
N ILE A 253 7.71 34.18 -1.23
CA ILE A 253 8.76 33.32 -0.68
C ILE A 253 9.26 32.53 -1.90
N TYR A 254 10.55 32.66 -2.22
CA TYR A 254 11.32 32.09 -3.33
C TYR A 254 11.62 33.02 -4.53
N ASP A 255 12.92 33.35 -4.58
CA ASP A 255 13.76 34.04 -5.57
C ASP A 255 13.21 34.42 -6.96
N THR A 256 13.35 35.71 -7.26
CA THR A 256 12.93 36.41 -8.49
C THR A 256 13.87 36.23 -9.70
N GLN A 257 14.70 35.19 -9.78
CA GLN A 257 15.68 35.06 -10.88
C GLN A 257 15.40 33.95 -11.91
N THR A 258 14.44 33.05 -11.70
CA THR A 258 14.20 31.92 -12.64
C THR A 258 13.00 32.10 -13.58
N LEU A 259 12.15 33.11 -13.37
CA LEU A 259 10.93 33.31 -14.17
C LEU A 259 11.11 34.17 -15.43
N TYR A 260 12.26 34.82 -15.61
CA TYR A 260 12.52 35.66 -16.78
C TYR A 260 13.01 34.88 -18.02
N GLN A 261 13.31 33.58 -17.88
CA GLN A 261 13.82 32.77 -19.00
C GLN A 261 12.74 31.95 -19.71
N SER A 262 11.56 31.77 -19.11
CA SER A 262 10.46 30.97 -19.67
C SER A 262 9.42 31.78 -20.46
N GLN A 263 9.50 33.11 -20.47
CA GLN A 263 8.55 33.97 -21.19
C GLN A 263 8.92 34.24 -22.66
N GLN A 264 10.13 33.91 -23.12
CA GLN A 264 10.53 34.13 -24.52
C GLN A 264 10.22 32.98 -25.49
N ILE A 265 9.58 31.88 -25.04
CA ILE A 265 9.40 30.67 -25.87
C ILE A 265 8.01 30.61 -26.53
N PHE A 266 7.08 31.52 -26.22
CA PHE A 266 5.68 31.42 -26.67
C PHE A 266 5.21 32.49 -27.68
N GLU A 267 6.11 33.24 -28.32
CA GLU A 267 5.74 34.26 -29.32
C GLU A 267 6.36 34.06 -30.73
N ASP A 268 6.38 32.83 -31.25
CA ASP A 268 6.64 32.63 -32.69
C ASP A 268 5.72 31.53 -33.28
N PRO A 269 4.67 31.89 -34.04
CA PRO A 269 3.76 30.92 -34.66
C PRO A 269 4.30 30.22 -35.91
N ASP A 270 5.48 30.56 -36.44
CA ASP A 270 5.98 30.03 -37.73
C ASP A 270 7.25 29.17 -37.63
N ARG A 271 7.46 28.48 -36.51
CA ARG A 271 8.44 27.38 -36.41
C ARG A 271 7.74 26.05 -36.14
N PHE A 272 7.23 25.42 -37.20
CA PHE A 272 7.39 23.99 -37.53
C PHE A 272 6.87 23.72 -38.95
#